data_AF-A0A2S9D9I4-F1
#
_entry.id   AF-A0A2S9D9I4-F1
#
_cell.length_a   1.000
_cell.length_b   1.000
_cell.length_c   1.000
_cell.angle_alpha   90.00
_cell.angle_beta   90.00
_cell.angle_gamma   90.00
#
_symmetry.space_group_name_H-M   'P 1'
#
loop_
_entity.id
_entity.type
_entity.pdbx_description
1 polymer ?
#
loop_
_entity_poly.entity_id
_entity_poly.type
_entity_poly.pdbx_seq_one_letter_code
_entity_poly.pdbx_strand_id
1 'polypeptide(L)'
;MSCKHSVEGVPVPDWTPSTGPQVNPLHLVAPIAGLLVLGMYSGLSSIPSTILALPYFDQVKPNAVSAMPQGWAFFSKSPRDPSIAPYREDINGSFESVSKLPTTRVENLFGVSREGRAQGVEVALISGESGAENWLDCSTPALQECAEMVRDATSTAVTNTVASPTVCGEIVLVQTTPVPWSFRHQTALREKADKVIKLRVECNGQ
;
A
#
# COMPACT_ATOMS: atom_id res chain seq x y z
N MET A 1 42.89 57.69 -37.64
CA MET A 1 44.30 57.25 -37.50
C MET A 1 44.33 56.11 -36.52
N SER A 2 44.57 54.89 -36.99
CA SER A 2 44.76 53.73 -36.14
C SER A 2 45.95 52.95 -36.69
N CYS A 3 47.04 52.97 -35.94
CA CYS A 3 48.31 52.35 -36.29
C CYS A 3 48.15 50.83 -36.36
N LYS A 4 48.35 50.24 -37.54
CA LYS A 4 48.66 48.81 -37.68
C LYS A 4 50.16 48.64 -37.44
N HIS A 5 50.54 48.15 -36.27
CA HIS A 5 51.82 47.46 -36.12
C HIS A 5 51.64 46.04 -36.66
N SER A 6 52.15 45.81 -37.87
CA SER A 6 52.40 44.46 -38.37
C SER A 6 53.76 44.04 -37.83
N VAL A 7 53.78 43.06 -36.93
CA VAL A 7 55.02 42.42 -36.51
C VAL A 7 55.37 41.43 -37.62
N GLU A 8 56.29 41.84 -38.49
CA GLU A 8 56.85 41.00 -39.54
C GLU A 8 57.59 39.82 -38.89
N GLY A 9 57.17 38.57 -39.13
CA GLY A 9 57.98 37.38 -38.82
C GLY A 9 57.37 36.28 -37.96
N VAL A 10 56.08 36.31 -37.59
CA VAL A 10 55.43 35.15 -36.96
C VAL A 10 54.63 34.38 -38.03
N PRO A 11 54.95 33.10 -38.31
CA PRO A 11 54.11 32.29 -39.19
C PRO A 11 52.72 32.15 -38.55
N VAL A 12 51.68 32.56 -39.27
CA VAL A 12 50.30 32.27 -38.91
C VAL A 12 50.12 30.76 -38.85
N PRO A 13 49.65 30.18 -37.73
CA PRO A 13 49.37 28.76 -37.69
C PRO A 13 48.20 28.48 -38.64
N ASP A 14 48.46 27.68 -39.69
CA ASP A 14 47.43 27.12 -40.56
C ASP A 14 46.54 26.18 -39.75
N TRP A 15 45.52 26.76 -39.12
CA TRP A 15 44.50 26.01 -38.40
C TRP A 15 43.52 25.45 -39.43
N THR A 16 43.80 24.26 -39.94
CA THR A 16 42.77 23.46 -40.63
C THR A 16 41.86 22.86 -39.57
N PRO A 17 40.54 23.13 -39.57
CA PRO A 17 39.65 22.47 -38.63
C PRO A 17 39.69 20.98 -38.93
N SER A 18 40.22 20.19 -38.00
CA SER A 18 40.15 18.74 -38.13
C SER A 18 38.68 18.35 -38.08
N THR A 19 38.15 17.88 -39.20
CA THR A 19 36.88 17.18 -39.18
C THR A 19 37.17 15.87 -38.44
N GLY A 20 36.80 15.82 -37.16
CA GLY A 20 36.84 14.58 -36.39
C GLY A 20 36.13 13.44 -37.14
N PRO A 21 36.40 12.18 -36.77
CA PRO A 21 35.86 11.03 -37.49
C PRO A 21 34.34 11.19 -37.68
N GLN A 22 33.91 11.26 -38.95
CA GLN A 22 32.52 11.35 -39.36
C GLN A 22 31.84 10.03 -38.99
N VAL A 23 31.36 9.91 -37.75
CA VAL A 23 30.57 8.76 -37.33
C VAL A 23 29.21 8.83 -38.00
N ASN A 24 28.88 7.84 -38.83
CA ASN A 24 27.56 7.76 -39.45
C ASN A 24 26.51 7.79 -38.32
N PRO A 25 25.50 8.69 -38.35
CA PRO A 25 24.48 8.78 -37.30
C PRO A 25 23.81 7.43 -37.01
N LEU A 26 23.77 6.52 -38.00
CA LEU A 26 23.27 5.16 -37.84
C LEU A 26 24.02 4.35 -36.75
N HIS A 27 25.32 4.58 -36.56
CA HIS A 27 26.13 3.89 -35.54
C HIS A 27 25.84 4.37 -34.11
N LEU A 28 25.23 5.55 -33.95
CA LEU A 28 24.77 6.05 -32.65
C LEU A 28 23.29 5.71 -32.41
N VAL A 29 22.46 5.74 -33.45
CA VAL A 29 21.02 5.46 -33.31
C VAL A 29 20.74 3.99 -32.96
N ALA A 30 21.45 3.04 -33.56
CA ALA A 30 21.23 1.61 -33.30
C ALA A 30 21.44 1.18 -31.83
N PRO A 31 22.56 1.50 -31.15
CA PRO A 31 22.74 1.14 -29.74
C PRO A 31 21.76 1.86 -28.82
N ILE A 32 21.42 3.11 -29.13
CA ILE A 32 20.43 3.89 -28.36
C ILE A 32 19.05 3.25 -28.47
N ALA A 33 18.61 2.91 -29.68
CA ALA A 33 17.35 2.21 -29.91
C ALA A 33 17.33 0.84 -29.20
N GLY A 34 18.44 0.10 -29.25
CA GLY A 34 18.59 -1.16 -28.53
C GLY A 34 18.43 -1.01 -27.01
N LEU A 35 19.09 0.00 -26.42
CA LEU A 35 18.98 0.31 -25.00
C LEU A 35 17.57 0.75 -24.60
N LEU A 36 16.89 1.53 -25.45
CA LEU A 36 15.50 1.95 -25.22
C LEU A 36 14.54 0.77 -25.26
N VAL A 37 14.69 -0.15 -26.22
CA VAL A 37 13.86 -1.36 -26.30
C VAL A 37 14.11 -2.27 -25.10
N LEU A 38 15.38 -2.48 -24.71
CA LEU A 38 15.73 -3.26 -23.53
C LEU A 38 15.21 -2.62 -22.23
N GLY A 39 15.32 -1.30 -22.10
CA GLY A 39 14.80 -0.54 -20.96
C GLY A 39 13.27 -0.61 -20.88
N MET A 40 12.58 -0.43 -22.02
CA MET A 40 11.12 -0.55 -22.11
C MET A 40 10.66 -1.96 -21.76
N TYR A 41 11.33 -2.99 -22.29
CA TYR A 41 11.01 -4.38 -21.99
C TYR A 41 11.22 -4.71 -20.51
N SER A 42 12.32 -4.24 -19.92
CA SER A 42 12.62 -4.42 -18.49
C SER A 42 11.61 -3.69 -17.60
N GLY A 43 11.22 -2.46 -17.96
CA GLY A 43 10.21 -1.68 -17.25
C GLY A 43 8.83 -2.34 -17.28
N LEU A 44 8.37 -2.77 -18.45
CA LEU A 44 7.12 -3.51 -18.59
C LEU A 44 7.14 -4.86 -17.85
N SER A 45 8.28 -5.54 -17.82
CA SER A 45 8.47 -6.81 -17.08
C SER A 45 8.44 -6.64 -15.56
N SER A 46 8.75 -5.45 -15.07
CA SER A 46 8.74 -5.13 -13.64
C SER A 46 7.34 -4.79 -13.10
N ILE A 47 6.33 -4.67 -13.97
CA ILE A 47 4.95 -4.36 -13.55
C ILE A 47 4.24 -5.67 -13.17
N PRO A 48 3.75 -5.82 -11.92
CA PRO A 48 3.26 -7.09 -11.41
C PRO A 48 1.95 -7.59 -12.06
N SER A 49 1.11 -6.70 -12.60
CA SER A 49 -0.17 -7.04 -13.23
C SER A 49 -0.35 -6.30 -14.57
N THR A 50 0.12 -6.92 -15.65
CA THR A 50 -0.03 -6.42 -17.02
C THR A 50 -0.82 -7.42 -17.85
N ILE A 51 -1.79 -6.94 -18.65
CA ILE A 51 -2.61 -7.76 -19.57
C ILE A 51 -1.85 -8.09 -20.87
N LEU A 52 -0.77 -7.36 -21.17
CA LEU A 52 0.06 -7.62 -22.35
C LEU A 52 0.91 -8.89 -22.17
N ALA A 53 0.70 -9.87 -23.03
CA ALA A 53 1.56 -11.04 -23.19
C ALA A 53 2.68 -10.71 -24.18
N LEU A 54 3.87 -10.33 -23.68
CA LEU A 54 5.06 -10.16 -24.51
C LEU A 54 5.70 -11.53 -24.81
N PRO A 55 6.35 -11.70 -25.98
CA PRO A 55 7.06 -12.93 -26.29
C PRO A 55 8.21 -13.17 -25.29
N TYR A 56 8.40 -14.43 -24.85
CA TYR A 56 9.42 -14.87 -23.90
C TYR A 56 9.33 -14.33 -22.46
N PHE A 57 8.23 -13.67 -22.10
CA PHE A 57 8.04 -13.07 -20.78
C PHE A 57 8.18 -14.08 -19.63
N ASP A 58 7.59 -15.26 -19.76
CA ASP A 58 7.61 -16.31 -18.73
C ASP A 58 9.01 -16.88 -18.47
N GLN A 59 9.91 -16.81 -19.45
CA GLN A 59 11.28 -17.33 -19.35
C GLN A 59 12.25 -16.31 -18.75
N VAL A 60 12.04 -15.02 -18.99
CA VAL A 60 12.94 -13.94 -18.55
C VAL A 60 12.55 -13.42 -17.16
N LYS A 61 11.27 -13.40 -16.83
CA LYS A 61 10.74 -12.86 -15.56
C LYS A 61 11.40 -13.49 -14.32
N PRO A 62 11.56 -14.83 -14.19
CA PRO A 62 12.16 -15.42 -12.98
C PRO A 62 13.60 -14.96 -12.76
N ASN A 63 14.40 -14.91 -13.82
CA ASN A 63 15.80 -14.51 -13.76
C ASN A 63 15.97 -13.00 -13.53
N ALA A 64 15.11 -12.18 -14.15
CA ALA A 64 15.11 -10.73 -13.95
C ALA A 64 14.72 -10.35 -12.51
N VAL A 65 13.67 -10.98 -11.97
CA VAL A 65 13.23 -10.78 -10.57
C VAL A 65 14.31 -11.24 -9.58
N SER A 66 15.01 -12.34 -9.89
CA SER A 66 16.11 -12.84 -9.03
C SER A 66 17.35 -11.95 -9.07
N ALA A 67 17.71 -11.38 -10.23
CA ALA A 67 18.90 -10.54 -10.39
C ALA A 67 18.69 -9.12 -9.85
N MET A 68 17.45 -8.63 -9.88
CA MET A 68 17.06 -7.32 -9.38
C MET A 68 15.90 -7.48 -8.39
N PRO A 69 16.16 -7.91 -7.14
CA PRO A 69 15.12 -8.05 -6.11
C PRO A 69 14.54 -6.70 -5.66
N GLN A 70 15.06 -5.58 -6.17
CA GLN A 70 14.58 -4.21 -6.02
C GLN A 70 13.28 -3.96 -6.81
N GLY A 71 12.36 -4.93 -6.84
CA GLY A 71 11.04 -4.74 -7.39
C GLY A 71 10.26 -3.74 -6.53
N TRP A 72 9.43 -2.91 -7.17
CA TRP A 72 8.40 -2.10 -6.50
C TRP A 72 7.22 -3.01 -6.09
N ALA A 73 7.52 -4.08 -5.34
CA ALA A 73 6.49 -4.85 -4.69
C ALA A 73 6.00 -3.99 -3.51
N PHE A 74 4.80 -3.43 -3.64
CA PHE A 74 4.11 -2.81 -2.53
C PHE A 74 3.86 -3.92 -1.48
N PHE A 75 4.69 -4.00 -0.44
CA PHE A 75 4.52 -4.89 0.72
C PHE A 75 3.28 -4.55 1.58
N SER A 76 2.29 -3.87 0.99
CA SER A 76 1.03 -3.56 1.62
C SER A 76 0.03 -4.66 1.30
N LYS A 77 -0.67 -5.15 2.33
CA LYS A 77 -1.90 -5.92 2.19
C LYS A 77 -2.81 -5.30 1.12
N SER A 78 -3.47 -6.11 0.32
CA SER A 78 -4.27 -5.59 -0.79
C SER A 78 -5.41 -4.72 -0.23
N PRO A 79 -5.72 -3.56 -0.82
CA PRO A 79 -6.84 -2.73 -0.39
C PRO A 79 -8.21 -3.37 -0.60
N ARG A 80 -8.28 -4.58 -1.16
CA ARG A 80 -9.51 -5.37 -1.33
C ARG A 80 -9.64 -6.47 -0.29
N ASP A 81 -8.58 -6.70 0.50
CA ASP A 81 -8.57 -7.76 1.48
C ASP A 81 -9.43 -7.35 2.68
N PRO A 82 -10.07 -8.31 3.37
CA PRO A 82 -10.89 -8.00 4.53
C PRO A 82 -10.10 -7.28 5.63
N SER A 83 -10.66 -6.23 6.21
CA SER A 83 -10.15 -5.54 7.40
C SER A 83 -10.97 -5.88 8.62
N ILE A 84 -10.34 -5.81 9.80
CA ILE A 84 -11.03 -5.98 11.09
C ILE A 84 -10.89 -4.66 11.83
N ALA A 85 -12.01 -4.14 12.33
CA ALA A 85 -12.04 -2.91 13.11
C ALA A 85 -12.78 -3.12 14.44
N PRO A 86 -12.28 -2.52 15.54
CA PRO A 86 -12.94 -2.58 16.83
C PRO A 86 -14.01 -1.50 16.98
N TYR A 87 -15.12 -1.87 17.61
CA TYR A 87 -16.26 -1.03 17.93
C TYR A 87 -16.65 -1.16 19.39
N ARG A 88 -17.25 -0.09 19.94
CA ARG A 88 -17.83 -0.06 21.28
C ARG A 88 -19.25 0.49 21.20
N GLU A 89 -20.12 -0.08 22.01
CA GLU A 89 -21.48 0.43 22.18
C GLU A 89 -21.44 1.74 22.98
N ASP A 90 -21.99 2.81 22.40
CA ASP A 90 -22.21 4.10 23.04
C ASP A 90 -23.46 4.06 23.94
N ILE A 91 -23.66 5.08 24.78
CA ILE A 91 -24.83 5.24 25.66
C ILE A 91 -26.16 5.25 24.91
N ASN A 92 -26.16 5.65 23.64
CA ASN A 92 -27.34 5.63 22.77
C ASN A 92 -27.59 4.26 22.12
N GLY A 93 -26.78 3.25 22.45
CA GLY A 93 -26.87 1.91 21.89
C GLY A 93 -26.32 1.78 20.46
N SER A 94 -25.65 2.81 19.93
CA SER A 94 -24.97 2.75 18.62
C SER A 94 -23.54 2.23 18.76
N PHE A 95 -23.02 1.54 17.74
CA PHE A 95 -21.64 1.06 17.73
C PHE A 95 -20.68 2.09 17.12
N GLU A 96 -19.87 2.73 17.96
CA GLU A 96 -18.84 3.67 17.52
C GLU A 96 -17.50 2.97 17.33
N SER A 97 -16.77 3.36 16.28
CA SER A 97 -15.44 2.80 16.02
C SER A 97 -14.45 3.31 17.06
N VAL A 98 -13.77 2.39 17.74
CA VAL A 98 -12.63 2.72 18.60
C VAL A 98 -11.31 2.67 17.84
N SER A 99 -11.38 2.67 16.50
CA SER A 99 -10.21 2.71 15.64
C SER A 99 -9.51 4.06 15.72
N LYS A 100 -8.21 4.01 15.98
CA LYS A 100 -7.26 5.12 15.91
C LYS A 100 -6.87 5.46 14.48
N LEU A 101 -7.39 4.76 13.47
CA LEU A 101 -7.25 5.14 12.06
C LEU A 101 -8.40 6.06 11.60
N PRO A 102 -8.19 6.86 10.54
CA PRO A 102 -6.96 7.05 9.78
C PRO A 102 -5.92 7.91 10.50
N THR A 103 -4.64 7.65 10.18
CA THR A 103 -3.49 8.37 10.75
C THR A 103 -3.47 9.85 10.38
N THR A 104 -4.25 10.28 9.39
CA THR A 104 -4.40 11.67 8.97
C THR A 104 -5.32 12.50 9.86
N ARG A 105 -6.00 11.90 10.85
CA ARG A 105 -6.86 12.64 11.78
C ARG A 105 -6.07 13.59 12.68
N VAL A 106 -6.74 14.63 13.17
CA VAL A 106 -6.15 15.65 14.06
C VAL A 106 -5.69 15.02 15.38
N GLU A 107 -6.46 14.06 15.91
CA GLU A 107 -6.12 13.34 17.14
C GLU A 107 -4.83 12.51 17.00
N ASN A 108 -4.45 12.17 15.77
CA ASN A 108 -3.19 11.50 15.44
C ASN A 108 -2.07 12.47 15.04
N LEU A 109 -2.27 13.78 15.21
CA LEU A 109 -1.35 14.84 14.81
C LEU A 109 -0.90 14.69 13.34
N PHE A 110 -1.86 14.39 12.45
CA PHE A 110 -1.61 14.15 11.02
C PHE A 110 -0.52 13.09 10.73
N GLY A 111 -0.31 12.17 11.67
CA GLY A 111 0.55 11.00 11.52
C GLY A 111 1.89 11.06 12.24
N VAL A 112 2.09 12.08 13.08
CA VAL A 112 3.15 12.07 14.10
C VAL A 112 2.86 10.97 15.13
N SER A 113 1.61 10.80 15.54
CA SER A 113 1.22 9.66 16.37
C SER A 113 1.27 8.36 15.57
N ARG A 114 1.91 7.35 16.15
CA ARG A 114 1.99 5.99 15.59
C ARG A 114 1.00 5.02 16.25
N GLU A 115 0.14 5.48 17.16
CA GLU A 115 -0.85 4.66 17.86
C GLU A 115 -1.75 3.87 16.90
N GLY A 116 -2.26 4.51 15.84
CA GLY A 116 -3.12 3.81 14.88
C GLY A 116 -2.45 2.66 14.14
N ARG A 117 -1.11 2.69 13.96
CA ARG A 117 -0.37 1.56 13.40
C ARG A 117 -0.14 0.46 14.43
N ALA A 118 0.14 0.84 15.67
CA ALA A 118 0.28 -0.10 16.78
C ALA A 118 -1.04 -0.86 17.04
N GLN A 119 -2.17 -0.14 17.03
CA GLN A 119 -3.50 -0.72 17.21
C GLN A 119 -3.85 -1.76 16.14
N GLY A 120 -3.36 -1.60 14.90
CA GLY A 120 -3.57 -2.62 13.86
C GLY A 120 -2.97 -3.98 14.22
N VAL A 121 -1.80 -3.99 14.86
CA VAL A 121 -1.15 -5.22 15.35
C VAL A 121 -1.89 -5.77 16.57
N GLU A 122 -2.29 -4.89 17.48
CA GLU A 122 -3.09 -5.24 18.67
C GLU A 122 -4.40 -5.94 18.28
N VAL A 123 -5.17 -5.37 17.35
CA VAL A 123 -6.43 -5.97 16.85
C VAL A 123 -6.15 -7.31 16.17
N ALA A 124 -5.06 -7.44 15.43
CA ALA A 124 -4.69 -8.71 14.79
C ALA A 124 -4.40 -9.81 15.83
N LEU A 125 -3.67 -9.50 16.90
CA LEU A 125 -3.40 -10.43 18.00
C LEU A 125 -4.68 -10.86 18.72
N ILE A 126 -5.54 -9.89 19.09
CA ILE A 126 -6.83 -10.15 19.73
C ILE A 126 -7.71 -11.04 18.82
N SER A 127 -7.79 -10.73 17.53
CA SER A 127 -8.57 -11.52 16.56
C SER A 127 -8.02 -12.92 16.32
N GLY A 128 -6.71 -13.11 16.48
CA GLY A 128 -6.05 -14.41 16.32
C GLY A 128 -6.29 -15.33 17.52
N GLU A 129 -6.41 -14.76 18.72
CA GLU A 129 -6.70 -15.49 19.96
C GLU A 129 -8.19 -15.82 20.12
N SER A 130 -9.08 -15.07 19.46
CA SER A 130 -10.52 -15.19 19.66
C SER A 130 -11.17 -16.49 19.13
N GLY A 131 -10.43 -17.36 18.44
CA GLY A 131 -10.96 -18.58 17.82
C GLY A 131 -11.84 -18.31 16.59
N ALA A 132 -11.67 -19.09 15.53
CA ALA A 132 -12.43 -18.90 14.28
C ALA A 132 -13.91 -19.27 14.41
N GLU A 133 -14.24 -20.16 15.34
CA GLU A 133 -15.56 -20.69 15.64
C GLU A 133 -16.48 -19.69 16.36
N ASN A 134 -15.90 -18.66 17.01
CA ASN A 134 -16.65 -17.65 17.75
C ASN A 134 -17.10 -16.48 16.86
N TRP A 135 -16.65 -16.44 15.61
CA TRP A 135 -17.10 -15.47 14.61
C TRP A 135 -18.44 -15.88 14.03
N LEU A 136 -19.39 -14.93 14.01
CA LEU A 136 -20.69 -15.09 13.39
C LEU A 136 -20.73 -14.37 12.05
N ASP A 137 -21.31 -15.02 11.04
CA ASP A 137 -21.51 -14.39 9.73
C ASP A 137 -22.62 -13.34 9.79
N CYS A 138 -22.36 -12.15 9.27
CA CYS A 138 -23.33 -11.06 9.21
C CYS A 138 -24.50 -11.42 8.28
N SER A 139 -25.73 -11.25 8.76
CA SER A 139 -26.94 -11.43 7.94
C SER A 139 -27.19 -10.27 6.97
N THR A 140 -26.69 -9.07 7.30
CA THR A 140 -26.83 -7.86 6.48
C THR A 140 -25.46 -7.24 6.21
N PRO A 141 -25.30 -6.50 5.08
CA PRO A 141 -24.02 -5.87 4.76
C PRO A 141 -23.75 -4.59 5.58
N ALA A 142 -24.75 -4.09 6.31
CA ALA A 142 -24.65 -2.87 7.10
C ALA A 142 -23.94 -3.15 8.42
N LEU A 143 -22.94 -2.32 8.74
CA LEU A 143 -22.09 -2.53 9.92
C LEU A 143 -22.88 -2.53 11.22
N GLN A 144 -23.77 -1.55 11.38
CA GLN A 144 -24.53 -1.33 12.61
C GLN A 144 -25.46 -2.52 12.87
N GLU A 145 -26.23 -2.91 11.87
CA GLU A 145 -27.11 -4.07 11.95
C GLU A 145 -26.34 -5.38 12.22
N CYS A 146 -25.14 -5.55 11.64
CA CYS A 146 -24.32 -6.72 11.96
C CYS A 146 -23.79 -6.70 13.40
N ALA A 147 -23.30 -5.54 13.87
CA ALA A 147 -22.83 -5.40 15.26
C ALA A 147 -23.96 -5.61 16.29
N GLU A 148 -25.19 -5.24 15.94
CA GLU A 148 -26.38 -5.47 16.77
C GLU A 148 -26.69 -6.95 17.01
N MET A 149 -26.34 -7.84 16.07
CA MET A 149 -26.58 -9.28 16.21
C MET A 149 -25.88 -9.88 17.43
N VAL A 150 -24.77 -9.30 17.88
CA VAL A 150 -23.99 -9.79 19.02
C VAL A 150 -24.24 -9.02 20.30
N ARG A 151 -25.17 -8.04 20.30
CA ARG A 151 -25.44 -7.19 21.47
C ARG A 151 -25.72 -8.01 22.72
N ASP A 152 -26.62 -8.99 22.61
CA ASP A 152 -27.03 -9.87 23.71
C ASP A 152 -26.23 -11.19 23.76
N ALA A 153 -25.26 -11.38 22.86
CA ALA A 153 -24.41 -12.56 22.86
C ALA A 153 -23.43 -12.54 24.04
N THR A 154 -23.01 -13.74 24.46
CA THR A 154 -21.96 -13.89 25.48
C THR A 154 -20.62 -13.47 24.88
N SER A 155 -19.88 -12.62 25.60
CA SER A 155 -18.56 -12.16 25.20
C SER A 155 -17.52 -13.29 25.33
N THR A 156 -16.69 -13.48 24.32
CA THR A 156 -15.50 -14.36 24.42
C THR A 156 -14.37 -13.60 25.13
N ALA A 157 -13.79 -14.18 26.18
CA ALA A 157 -12.70 -13.56 26.91
C ALA A 157 -11.38 -13.73 26.14
N VAL A 158 -10.61 -12.64 26.00
CA VAL A 158 -9.30 -12.61 25.32
C VAL A 158 -8.35 -11.71 26.11
N THR A 159 -7.08 -12.09 26.22
CA THR A 159 -6.09 -11.28 26.92
C THR A 159 -5.27 -10.43 25.94
N ASN A 160 -5.24 -9.12 26.16
CA ASN A 160 -4.38 -8.21 25.41
C ASN A 160 -2.97 -8.20 25.99
N THR A 161 -2.03 -8.79 25.25
CA THR A 161 -0.63 -8.96 25.66
C THR A 161 0.28 -7.79 25.24
N VAL A 162 -0.26 -6.76 24.58
CA VAL A 162 0.51 -5.61 24.11
C VAL A 162 0.90 -4.71 25.29
N ALA A 163 2.14 -4.19 25.26
CA ALA A 163 2.71 -3.39 26.35
C ALA A 163 1.96 -2.06 26.62
N SER A 164 1.29 -1.49 25.62
CA SER A 164 0.48 -0.27 25.74
C SER A 164 -0.85 -0.51 25.02
N PRO A 165 -1.84 -1.12 25.70
CA PRO A 165 -3.09 -1.50 25.07
C PRO A 165 -3.99 -0.29 24.83
N THR A 166 -4.69 -0.30 23.69
CA THR A 166 -5.71 0.69 23.31
C THR A 166 -7.11 0.11 23.23
N VAL A 167 -7.23 -1.22 23.17
CA VAL A 167 -8.49 -1.97 23.08
C VAL A 167 -8.66 -2.81 24.34
N CYS A 168 -9.52 -2.36 25.26
CA CYS A 168 -9.82 -3.01 26.53
C CYS A 168 -11.33 -3.03 26.83
N GLY A 169 -11.77 -3.97 27.67
CA GLY A 169 -13.16 -4.14 28.11
C GLY A 169 -14.06 -4.79 27.06
N GLU A 170 -15.36 -4.52 27.14
CA GLU A 170 -16.34 -5.00 26.15
C GLU A 170 -16.13 -4.31 24.81
N ILE A 171 -15.84 -5.10 23.77
CA ILE A 171 -15.67 -4.61 22.40
C ILE A 171 -16.28 -5.58 21.41
N VAL A 172 -16.66 -5.04 20.24
CA VAL A 172 -17.13 -5.82 19.10
C VAL A 172 -16.12 -5.67 17.99
N LEU A 173 -15.59 -6.78 17.47
CA LEU A 173 -14.80 -6.77 16.26
C LEU A 173 -15.71 -7.07 15.08
N VAL A 174 -15.64 -6.23 14.05
CA VAL A 174 -16.33 -6.45 12.78
C VAL A 174 -15.30 -6.63 11.69
N GLN A 175 -15.41 -7.72 10.95
CA GLN A 175 -14.67 -7.96 9.72
C GLN A 175 -15.46 -7.38 8.55
N THR A 176 -14.83 -6.49 7.79
CA THR A 176 -15.42 -5.85 6.62
C THR A 176 -14.60 -6.11 5.37
N THR A 177 -15.27 -6.24 4.23
CA THR A 177 -14.64 -6.26 2.90
C THR A 177 -15.00 -5.00 2.13
N PRO A 178 -14.03 -4.32 1.50
CA PRO A 178 -14.29 -3.14 0.67
C PRO A 178 -15.24 -3.44 -0.49
N VAL A 179 -16.26 -2.61 -0.68
CA VAL A 179 -17.17 -2.73 -1.81
C VAL A 179 -16.41 -2.39 -3.09
N PRO A 180 -16.38 -3.28 -4.11
CA PRO A 180 -15.63 -3.01 -5.32
C PRO A 180 -16.16 -1.76 -6.03
N TRP A 181 -15.25 -0.98 -6.62
CA TRP A 181 -15.61 0.28 -7.28
C TRP A 181 -16.69 0.14 -8.37
N SER A 182 -16.78 -1.02 -9.02
CA SER A 182 -17.83 -1.33 -10.00
C SER A 182 -19.26 -1.22 -9.43
N PHE A 183 -19.42 -1.35 -8.10
CA PHE A 183 -20.70 -1.27 -7.40
C PHE A 183 -20.97 0.11 -6.77
N ARG A 184 -20.13 1.12 -7.02
CA ARG A 184 -20.26 2.48 -6.43
C ARG A 184 -21.61 3.18 -6.68
N HIS A 185 -22.36 2.75 -7.70
CA HIS A 185 -23.66 3.30 -8.07
C HIS A 185 -24.83 2.41 -7.64
N GLN A 186 -24.54 1.23 -7.09
CA GLN A 186 -25.53 0.23 -6.68
C GLN A 186 -25.73 0.23 -5.16
N THR A 187 -24.75 0.73 -4.41
CA THR A 187 -24.83 0.86 -2.96
C THR A 187 -24.09 2.12 -2.50
N ALA A 188 -24.58 2.72 -1.42
CA ALA A 188 -23.89 3.81 -0.71
C ALA A 188 -22.81 3.27 0.25
N LEU A 189 -22.80 1.97 0.52
CA LEU A 189 -21.82 1.33 1.40
C LEU A 189 -20.44 1.36 0.77
N ARG A 190 -19.44 1.75 1.58
CA ARG A 190 -18.01 1.69 1.19
C ARG A 190 -17.41 0.32 1.48
N GLU A 191 -17.92 -0.33 2.50
CA GLU A 191 -17.50 -1.65 2.96
C GLU A 191 -18.74 -2.45 3.33
N LYS A 192 -18.65 -3.77 3.17
CA LYS A 192 -19.67 -4.72 3.58
C LYS A 192 -19.19 -5.43 4.84
N ALA A 193 -20.04 -5.49 5.86
CA ALA A 193 -19.79 -6.33 7.02
C ALA A 193 -19.96 -7.81 6.63
N ASP A 194 -18.97 -8.63 6.97
CA ASP A 194 -18.95 -10.06 6.65
C ASP A 194 -19.06 -10.91 7.91
N LYS A 195 -18.30 -10.58 8.95
CA LYS A 195 -18.31 -11.33 10.22
C LYS A 195 -18.25 -10.41 11.42
N VAL A 196 -18.73 -10.90 12.55
CA VAL A 196 -18.76 -10.19 13.81
C VAL A 196 -18.44 -11.11 14.99
N ILE A 197 -17.80 -10.57 16.02
CA ILE A 197 -17.57 -11.25 17.29
C ILE A 197 -17.60 -10.24 18.44
N LYS A 198 -18.20 -10.62 19.57
CA LYS A 198 -18.19 -9.84 20.81
C LYS A 198 -17.16 -10.41 21.77
N LEU A 199 -16.28 -9.53 22.26
CA LEU A 199 -15.14 -9.88 23.10
C LEU A 199 -15.14 -9.09 24.41
N ARG A 200 -14.66 -9.75 25.47
CA ARG A 200 -14.23 -9.10 26.70
C ARG A 200 -12.71 -9.13 26.71
N VAL A 201 -12.09 -7.98 26.48
CA VAL A 201 -10.63 -7.86 26.37
C VAL A 201 -10.03 -7.44 27.70
N GLU A 202 -9.22 -8.30 28.29
CA GLU A 202 -8.50 -8.03 29.54
C GLU A 202 -7.14 -7.41 29.24
N CYS A 203 -6.78 -6.32 29.94
CA CYS A 203 -5.55 -5.59 29.72
C CYS A 203 -4.70 -5.62 31.00
N ASN A 204 -3.43 -6.02 30.90
CA ASN A 204 -2.54 -6.05 32.05
C ASN A 204 -2.29 -4.63 32.58
N GLY A 205 -2.96 -4.27 33.68
CA GLY A 205 -2.84 -2.96 34.33
C GLY A 205 -4.10 -2.09 34.33
N GLN A 206 -5.25 -2.59 33.83
CA GLN A 206 -6.57 -1.94 33.91
C GLN A 206 -7.68 -2.93 34.26
#